data_AF-A0A6N9HD20-F1
#
_entry.id   AF-A0A6N9HD20-F1
#
_cell.length_a   1.000
_cell.length_b   1.000
_cell.length_c   1.000
_cell.angle_alpha   90.00
_cell.angle_beta   90.00
_cell.angle_gamma   90.00
#
_symmetry.space_group_name_H-M   'P 1'
#
loop_
_entity.id
_entity.type
_entity.pdbx_description
1 polymer ?
#
loop_
_entity_poly.entity_id
_entity_poly.type
_entity_poly.pdbx_seq_one_letter_code
_entity_poly.pdbx_strand_id
1 'polypeptide(L)'
;PGAAAALAPCPRDGSAPPLSADLPARLLDAMRRFPGRVLFIFSGADLTAQEFLDMTKASRPWQQLLAAPAVQQHTLAGADHTFSTRAWRDQVADWTADWVQAW
;
A
#
# COMPACT_ATOMS: atom_id res chain seq x y z
N PRO A 1 17.66 4.38 -20.70
CA PRO A 1 16.22 4.15 -20.94
C PRO A 1 15.91 2.64 -20.94
N GLY A 2 15.61 2.07 -19.77
CA GLY A 2 15.20 0.67 -19.66
C GLY A 2 13.71 0.56 -19.91
N ALA A 3 13.31 -0.22 -20.91
CA ALA A 3 11.90 -0.51 -21.16
C ALA A 3 11.29 -1.16 -19.91
N ALA A 4 10.30 -0.51 -19.30
CA ALA A 4 9.49 -1.14 -18.28
C ALA A 4 8.78 -2.33 -18.94
N ALA A 5 9.10 -3.55 -18.49
CA ALA A 5 8.37 -4.73 -18.91
C ALA A 5 6.90 -4.50 -18.55
N ALA A 6 6.04 -4.46 -19.56
CA ALA A 6 4.61 -4.33 -19.35
C ALA A 6 4.15 -5.50 -18.48
N LEU A 7 3.64 -5.20 -17.29
CA LEU A 7 2.99 -6.18 -16.43
C LEU A 7 1.89 -6.85 -17.26
N ALA A 8 1.93 -8.18 -17.35
CA ALA A 8 0.88 -8.93 -18.02
C ALA A 8 -0.47 -8.57 -17.37
N PRO A 9 -1.50 -8.24 -18.16
CA PRO A 9 -2.80 -7.89 -17.62
C PRO A 9 -3.33 -9.07 -16.79
N CYS A 10 -3.72 -8.78 -15.55
CA CYS A 10 -4.34 -9.78 -14.70
C CYS A 10 -5.67 -10.22 -15.35
N PRO A 11 -5.94 -11.53 -15.50
CA PRO A 11 -7.19 -12.01 -16.07
C PRO A 11 -8.40 -11.48 -15.29
N ARG A 12 -9.34 -10.82 -15.99
CA ARG A 12 -10.56 -10.25 -15.41
C ARG A 12 -11.76 -11.21 -15.43
N ASP A 13 -11.57 -12.39 -16.01
CA ASP A 13 -12.55 -13.46 -16.20
C ASP A 13 -12.58 -14.46 -15.03
N GLY A 14 -11.84 -14.19 -13.95
CA GLY A 14 -11.76 -15.07 -12.79
C GLY A 14 -10.85 -16.29 -12.99
N SER A 15 -10.13 -16.39 -14.11
CA SER A 15 -9.14 -17.45 -14.37
C SER A 15 -7.81 -17.26 -13.63
N ALA A 16 -7.74 -16.27 -12.72
CA ALA A 16 -6.54 -16.01 -11.94
C ALA A 16 -6.14 -17.30 -11.19
N PRO A 17 -4.86 -17.71 -11.28
CA PRO A 17 -4.40 -18.92 -10.59
C PRO A 17 -4.66 -18.79 -9.09
N PRO A 18 -4.97 -19.93 -8.41
CA PRO A 18 -5.22 -19.93 -6.98
C PRO A 18 -4.03 -19.29 -6.27
N LEU A 19 -4.35 -18.28 -5.47
CA LEU A 19 -3.37 -17.50 -4.77
C LEU A 19 -2.79 -18.35 -3.63
N SER A 20 -1.46 -18.36 -3.47
CA SER A 20 -0.85 -18.95 -2.28
C SER A 20 -1.39 -18.28 -1.01
N ALA A 21 -1.45 -19.03 0.09
CA ALA A 21 -2.01 -18.57 1.36
C ALA A 21 -1.21 -17.41 2.00
N ASP A 22 0.03 -17.19 1.56
CA ASP A 22 0.90 -16.13 2.09
C ASP A 22 0.63 -14.78 1.38
N LEU A 23 -0.39 -14.09 1.88
CA LEU A 23 -0.76 -12.75 1.41
C LEU A 23 0.39 -11.74 1.53
N PRO A 24 1.14 -11.64 2.65
CA PRO A 24 2.31 -10.77 2.74
C PRO A 24 3.35 -10.99 1.63
N ALA A 25 3.73 -12.24 1.35
CA ALA A 25 4.70 -12.52 0.29
C ALA A 25 4.21 -12.06 -1.09
N ARG A 26 2.93 -12.29 -1.39
CA ARG A 26 2.31 -11.88 -2.65
C ARG A 26 2.21 -10.37 -2.81
N LEU A 27 1.84 -9.66 -1.75
CA LEU A 27 1.75 -8.19 -1.78
C LEU A 27 3.14 -7.57 -1.96
N LEU A 28 4.15 -8.09 -1.28
CA LEU A 28 5.54 -7.66 -1.45
C LEU A 28 6.02 -7.83 -2.90
N ASP A 29 5.74 -8.99 -3.51
CA ASP A 29 6.11 -9.29 -4.90
C ASP A 29 5.33 -8.42 -5.91
N ALA A 30 4.05 -8.16 -5.67
CA ALA A 30 3.27 -7.23 -6.48
C ALA A 30 3.82 -5.80 -6.39
N MET A 31 4.09 -5.32 -5.18
CA MET A 31 4.66 -3.99 -4.92
C MET A 31 6.03 -3.80 -5.58
N ARG A 32 6.90 -4.81 -5.56
CA ARG A 32 8.22 -4.77 -6.22
C ARG A 32 8.15 -4.64 -7.74
N ARG A 33 7.09 -5.20 -8.35
CA ARG A 33 6.89 -5.18 -9.80
C ARG A 33 6.10 -3.96 -10.27
N PHE A 34 5.42 -3.26 -9.38
CA PHE A 34 4.66 -2.07 -9.72
C PHE A 34 5.62 -0.89 -9.99
N PRO A 35 5.66 -0.34 -11.20
CA PRO A 35 6.63 0.71 -11.56
C PRO A 35 6.22 2.11 -11.08
N GLY A 36 4.99 2.26 -10.56
CA GLY A 36 4.46 3.53 -10.08
C GLY A 36 4.90 3.85 -8.65
N ARG A 37 4.53 5.05 -8.19
CA ARG A 37 4.65 5.40 -6.77
C ARG A 37 3.43 4.88 -6.03
N VAL A 38 3.56 4.68 -4.73
CA VAL A 38 2.49 4.19 -3.86
C VAL A 38 2.38 5.10 -2.64
N LEU A 39 1.15 5.44 -2.29
CA LEU A 39 0.81 6.08 -1.03
C LEU A 39 0.11 5.07 -0.13
N PHE A 40 0.66 4.84 1.06
CA PHE A 40 -0.03 4.14 2.14
C PHE A 40 -0.59 5.17 3.13
N ILE A 41 -1.86 5.01 3.50
CA ILE A 41 -2.49 5.76 4.58
C ILE A 41 -3.02 4.76 5.60
N PHE A 42 -2.46 4.78 6.80
CA PHE A 42 -2.82 3.88 7.88
C PHE A 42 -3.75 4.56 8.87
N SER A 43 -4.72 3.80 9.36
CA SER A 43 -5.57 4.19 10.46
C SER A 43 -4.92 3.84 11.80
N GLY A 44 -4.91 4.78 12.74
CA GLY A 44 -4.18 4.64 14.01
C GLY A 44 -4.87 3.79 15.07
N ALA A 45 -6.19 3.61 15.01
CA ALA A 45 -6.97 2.75 15.90
C ALA A 45 -7.57 1.56 15.13
N ASP A 46 -6.75 0.92 14.30
CA ASP A 46 -7.12 -0.20 13.44
C ASP A 46 -6.16 -1.39 13.66
N LEU A 47 -6.71 -2.50 14.16
CA LEU A 47 -5.96 -3.71 14.44
C LEU A 47 -5.33 -4.30 13.18
N THR A 48 -6.05 -4.28 12.05
CA THR A 48 -5.54 -4.83 10.79
C THR A 48 -4.38 -3.99 10.26
N ALA A 49 -4.48 -2.65 10.36
CA ALA A 49 -3.37 -1.78 10.01
C ALA A 49 -2.15 -2.03 10.92
N GLN A 50 -2.39 -2.21 12.22
CA GLN A 50 -1.32 -2.48 13.20
C GLN A 50 -0.63 -3.83 12.93
N GLU A 51 -1.38 -4.89 12.65
CA GLU A 51 -0.85 -6.21 12.27
C GLU A 51 0.03 -6.13 11.02
N PHE A 52 -0.41 -5.38 10.01
CA PHE A 52 0.39 -5.13 8.81
C PHE A 52 1.68 -4.38 9.15
N LEU A 53 1.60 -3.30 9.93
CA LEU A 53 2.76 -2.53 10.34
C LEU A 53 3.76 -3.37 11.16
N ASP A 54 3.29 -4.25 12.03
CA ASP A 54 4.18 -5.09 12.83
C ASP A 54 4.82 -6.22 12.01
N MET A 55 4.06 -6.81 11.08
CA MET A 55 4.59 -7.76 10.10
C MET A 55 5.68 -7.12 9.23
N THR A 56 5.46 -5.90 8.74
CA THR A 56 6.45 -5.20 7.90
C THR A 56 7.70 -4.82 8.70
N LYS A 57 7.56 -4.40 9.96
CA LYS A 57 8.70 -4.18 10.87
C LYS A 57 9.51 -5.44 11.14
N ALA A 58 8.87 -6.61 11.18
CA ALA A 58 9.56 -7.89 11.39
C ALA A 58 10.30 -8.41 10.14
N SER A 59 10.13 -7.79 8.97
CA SER A 59 10.62 -8.30 7.69
C SER A 59 11.52 -7.30 6.96
N ARG A 60 12.82 -7.62 6.85
CA ARG A 60 13.81 -6.78 6.14
C ARG A 60 13.41 -6.46 4.68
N PRO A 61 12.90 -7.42 3.88
CA PRO A 61 12.36 -7.13 2.55
C PRO A 61 11.27 -6.05 2.53
N TRP A 62 10.37 -6.06 3.52
CA TRP A 62 9.30 -5.08 3.66
C TRP A 62 9.81 -3.71 4.09
N GLN A 63 10.73 -3.67 5.07
CA GLN A 63 11.37 -2.42 5.48
C GLN A 63 12.06 -1.73 4.29
N GLN A 64 12.77 -2.48 3.45
CA GLN A 64 13.42 -1.95 2.25
C GLN A 64 12.41 -1.41 1.22
N LEU A 65 11.31 -2.14 1.01
CA LEU A 65 10.23 -1.70 0.11
C LEU A 65 9.60 -0.39 0.61
N LEU A 66 9.25 -0.33 1.89
CA LEU A 66 8.58 0.83 2.50
C LEU A 66 9.50 2.06 2.62
N ALA A 67 10.82 1.86 2.67
CA ALA A 67 11.81 2.94 2.64
C ALA A 67 12.18 3.40 1.22
N ALA A 68 11.63 2.79 0.17
CA ALA A 68 11.94 3.17 -1.20
C ALA A 68 11.38 4.58 -1.52
N PRO A 69 12.08 5.40 -2.33
CA PRO A 69 11.60 6.75 -2.69
C PRO A 69 10.25 6.78 -3.40
N ALA A 70 9.84 5.65 -3.99
CA ALA A 70 8.54 5.52 -4.64
C ALA A 70 7.38 5.29 -3.66
N VAL A 71 7.66 5.08 -2.37
CA VAL A 71 6.64 4.80 -1.35
C VAL A 71 6.56 5.96 -0.36
N GLN A 72 5.36 6.51 -0.20
CA GLN A 72 5.04 7.48 0.83
C GLN A 72 4.07 6.84 1.82
N GLN A 73 4.19 7.19 3.10
CA GLN A 73 3.38 6.64 4.18
C GLN A 73 2.87 7.75 5.08
N HIS A 74 1.59 7.68 5.45
CA HIS A 74 0.98 8.52 6.47
C HIS A 74 0.21 7.64 7.46
N THR A 75 0.16 8.07 8.73
CA THR A 75 -0.67 7.43 9.74
C THR A 75 -1.55 8.48 10.39
N LEU A 76 -2.87 8.29 10.32
CA LEU A 76 -3.83 9.16 10.98
C LEU A 76 -4.13 8.65 12.38
N ALA A 77 -3.54 9.29 13.38
CA ALA A 77 -3.71 8.92 14.78
C ALA A 77 -5.19 8.93 15.19
N GLY A 78 -5.63 7.86 15.86
CA GLY A 78 -6.99 7.75 16.42
C GLY A 78 -8.12 7.54 15.40
N ALA A 79 -7.84 7.49 14.09
CA ALA A 79 -8.83 7.11 13.10
C ALA A 79 -9.27 5.65 13.29
N ASP A 80 -10.52 5.35 12.92
CA ASP A 80 -11.01 3.96 12.82
C ASP A 80 -10.71 3.35 11.43
N HIS A 81 -10.97 2.05 11.28
CA HIS A 81 -10.68 1.29 10.06
C HIS A 81 -11.29 1.90 8.78
N THR A 82 -12.42 2.62 8.92
CA THR A 82 -13.18 3.16 7.78
C THR A 82 -12.99 4.65 7.57
N PHE A 83 -12.19 5.32 8.40
CA PHE A 83 -12.09 6.78 8.45
C PHE A 83 -13.48 7.44 8.53
N SER A 84 -14.33 6.97 9.46
CA SER A 84 -15.77 7.28 9.47
C SER A 84 -16.16 8.74 9.75
N THR A 85 -15.25 9.58 10.27
CA THR A 85 -15.54 11.00 10.55
C THR A 85 -15.23 11.89 9.35
N ARG A 86 -15.88 13.06 9.28
CA ARG A 86 -15.57 14.08 8.27
C ARG A 86 -14.11 14.49 8.33
N ALA A 87 -13.61 14.84 9.52
CA ALA A 87 -12.24 15.29 9.69
C ALA A 87 -11.22 14.27 9.17
N TRP A 88 -11.46 12.97 9.39
CA TRP A 88 -10.57 11.93 8.88
C TRP A 88 -10.64 11.78 7.37
N ARG A 89 -11.84 11.82 6.77
CA ARG A 89 -11.98 11.79 5.32
C ARG A 89 -11.33 12.98 4.65
N ASP A 90 -11.52 14.17 5.21
CA ASP A 90 -10.92 15.40 4.69
C ASP A 90 -9.39 15.27 4.73
N GLN A 91 -8.82 14.79 5.84
CA GLN A 91 -7.37 14.57 5.94
C GLN A 91 -6.83 13.54 4.95
N VAL A 92 -7.54 12.42 4.76
CA VAL A 92 -7.18 11.39 3.75
C VAL A 92 -7.23 11.98 2.34
N ALA A 93 -8.25 12.79 2.04
CA ALA A 93 -8.41 13.44 0.75
C ALA A 93 -7.27 14.43 0.49
N ASP A 94 -6.92 15.25 1.48
CA ASP A 94 -5.83 16.23 1.37
C ASP A 94 -4.48 15.54 1.10
N TRP A 95 -4.13 14.50 1.88
CA TRP A 95 -2.90 13.73 1.64
C TRP A 95 -2.87 13.06 0.27
N THR A 96 -4.03 12.56 -0.18
CA THR A 96 -4.14 11.94 -1.50
C THR A 96 -3.96 12.98 -2.61
N ALA A 97 -4.60 14.15 -2.46
CA ALA A 97 -4.50 15.25 -3.42
C ALA A 97 -3.05 15.75 -3.53
N ASP A 98 -2.40 16.02 -2.39
CA ASP A 98 -0.99 16.45 -2.34
C ASP A 98 -0.07 15.45 -3.05
N TRP A 99 -0.28 14.15 -2.78
CA TRP A 99 0.52 13.08 -3.39
C TRP A 99 0.32 12.99 -4.90
N VAL A 100 -0.91 13.13 -5.40
CA VAL A 100 -1.21 13.14 -6.84
C VAL A 100 -0.62 14.38 -7.53
N GLN A 101 -0.64 15.54 -6.89
CA GLN A 101 -0.10 16.78 -7.45
C GLN A 101 1.43 16.82 -7.45
N ALA A 102 2.09 16.12 -6.51
CA ALA A 102 3.54 15.98 -6.45
C ALA A 102 4.10 14.95 -7.45
N TRP A 103 3.26 14.43 -8.36
CA TRP A 103 3.58 13.34 -9.26
C TRP A 103 4.12 13.79 -10.62
#